data_AF-A0A8J4E760-F1
#
_entry.id   AF-A0A8J4E760-F1
#
_cell.length_a   1.000
_cell.length_b   1.000
_cell.length_c   1.000
_cell.angle_alpha   90.00
_cell.angle_beta   90.00
_cell.angle_gamma   90.00
#
_symmetry.space_group_name_H-M   'P 1'
#
loop_
_entity.id
_entity.type
_entity.pdbx_description
1 polymer ?
#
loop_
_entity_poly.entity_id
_entity_poly.type
_entity_poly.pdbx_seq_one_letter_code
_entity_poly.pdbx_strand_id
1 'polypeptide(L)'
;MAAVIAAVALTVPLLIGATKLFGWGGGGDDGPTTGTAADAQVLRDFAAGLADGQELTYTAGYTTAKGTAVTAVQEAPRRAYRSTAAVYLAGPDANILCRTPNGEKPGCVRSAGTDGIPLTHAKALVDVLAPDFIAPELISAYISRLAARVPGTVTRTARDIAGRPTDCVQVARVVTTCATAEGVLAYFESPDGRLTLTTYQATVTDADFALPAGAVVTDVDG
;
A
#
# COMPACT_ATOMS: atom_id res chain seq x y z
N MET A 1 0.98 -9.06 58.68
CA MET A 1 0.52 -7.91 57.87
C MET A 1 0.62 -8.33 56.41
N ALA A 2 -0.51 -8.62 55.78
CA ALA A 2 -0.58 -9.11 54.41
C ALA A 2 -0.86 -7.93 53.46
N ALA A 3 -0.01 -7.72 52.46
CA ALA A 3 -0.19 -6.72 51.44
C ALA A 3 -0.97 -7.33 50.26
N VAL A 4 -2.16 -6.80 50.00
CA VAL A 4 -3.00 -7.14 48.85
C VAL A 4 -2.50 -6.37 47.65
N ILE A 5 -1.97 -7.07 46.64
CA ILE A 5 -1.61 -6.50 45.34
C ILE A 5 -2.88 -6.45 44.50
N ALA A 6 -3.41 -5.25 44.26
CA ALA A 6 -4.53 -5.02 43.36
C ALA A 6 -4.03 -5.04 41.91
N ALA A 7 -4.40 -6.08 41.16
CA ALA A 7 -4.23 -6.13 39.71
C ALA A 7 -5.29 -5.23 39.04
N VAL A 8 -4.86 -4.11 38.47
CA VAL A 8 -5.71 -3.27 37.61
C VAL A 8 -5.72 -3.91 36.23
N ALA A 9 -6.76 -4.67 35.94
CA ALA A 9 -7.04 -5.17 34.59
C ALA A 9 -7.48 -3.99 33.71
N LEU A 10 -6.57 -3.49 32.89
CA LEU A 10 -6.87 -2.52 31.84
C LEU A 10 -7.62 -3.26 30.71
N THR A 11 -8.94 -3.24 30.80
CA THR A 11 -9.82 -3.65 29.70
C THR A 11 -9.69 -2.63 28.57
N VAL A 12 -8.91 -2.95 27.55
CA VAL A 12 -8.94 -2.24 26.27
C VAL A 12 -10.23 -2.66 25.56
N PRO A 13 -11.23 -1.77 25.38
CA PRO A 13 -12.37 -2.11 24.56
C PRO A 13 -11.89 -2.23 23.11
N LEU A 14 -11.98 -3.45 22.57
CA LEU A 14 -12.02 -3.72 21.13
C LEU A 14 -13.25 -2.99 20.57
N LEU A 15 -13.08 -1.71 20.26
CA LEU A 15 -14.03 -0.96 19.45
C LEU A 15 -13.91 -1.51 18.03
N ILE A 16 -14.70 -2.56 17.76
CA ILE A 16 -15.15 -2.94 16.42
C ILE A 16 -16.08 -1.81 15.97
N GLY A 17 -15.50 -0.65 15.67
CA GLY A 17 -16.17 0.42 14.98
C GLY A 17 -16.38 -0.03 13.55
N ALA A 18 -17.64 -0.14 13.14
CA ALA A 18 -18.03 -0.32 11.75
C ALA A 18 -17.61 0.92 10.94
N THR A 19 -16.32 1.02 10.61
CA THR A 19 -15.88 1.84 9.48
C THR A 19 -16.50 1.22 8.25
N LYS A 20 -17.14 2.05 7.42
CA LYS A 20 -17.56 1.64 6.09
C LYS A 20 -16.34 1.11 5.36
N LEU A 21 -16.23 -0.21 5.31
CA LEU A 21 -15.17 -0.93 4.65
C LEU A 21 -15.15 -0.47 3.19
N PHE A 22 -13.99 0.04 2.76
CA PHE A 22 -13.61 0.17 1.37
C PHE A 22 -14.21 -1.00 0.57
N GLY A 23 -14.95 -0.67 -0.49
CA GLY A 23 -15.77 -1.58 -1.32
C GLY A 23 -14.95 -2.55 -2.19
N TRP A 24 -13.88 -3.12 -1.63
CA TRP A 24 -13.06 -4.17 -2.23
C TRP A 24 -13.40 -5.57 -1.73
N GLY A 25 -14.54 -5.72 -1.04
CA GLY A 25 -15.02 -6.98 -0.47
C GLY A 25 -16.40 -7.37 -1.00
N GLY A 26 -16.43 -8.38 -1.87
CA GLY A 26 -17.45 -9.43 -1.85
C GLY A 26 -18.90 -9.03 -2.09
N GLY A 27 -19.22 -8.54 -3.29
CA GLY A 27 -20.55 -8.62 -3.87
C GLY A 27 -20.48 -9.48 -5.14
N GLY A 28 -21.13 -10.64 -5.14
CA GLY A 28 -21.31 -11.47 -6.33
C GLY A 28 -22.34 -10.85 -7.25
N ASP A 29 -22.00 -9.71 -7.85
CA ASP A 29 -22.75 -9.16 -8.98
C ASP A 29 -22.01 -9.57 -10.26
N ASP A 30 -22.54 -10.62 -10.91
CA ASP A 30 -22.22 -11.03 -12.27
C ASP A 30 -22.74 -9.97 -13.26
N GLY A 31 -22.16 -8.77 -13.20
CA GLY A 31 -22.34 -7.77 -14.24
C GLY A 31 -21.78 -8.30 -15.56
N PRO A 32 -22.38 -7.95 -16.72
CA PRO A 32 -21.93 -8.46 -18.01
C PRO A 32 -20.46 -8.11 -18.24
N THR A 33 -19.65 -9.15 -18.45
CA THR A 33 -18.26 -9.00 -18.86
C THR A 33 -18.25 -8.55 -20.32
N THR A 34 -17.97 -7.27 -20.54
CA THR A 34 -17.91 -6.72 -21.91
C THR A 34 -16.50 -6.74 -22.48
N GLY A 35 -15.50 -7.10 -21.67
CA GLY A 35 -14.12 -7.26 -22.12
C GLY A 35 -13.84 -8.62 -22.77
N THR A 36 -12.79 -8.65 -23.58
CA THR A 36 -12.36 -9.82 -24.36
C THR A 36 -11.28 -10.63 -23.65
N ALA A 37 -10.96 -11.82 -24.17
CA ALA A 37 -9.82 -12.61 -23.71
C ALA A 37 -8.47 -11.85 -23.91
N ALA A 38 -8.38 -11.01 -24.94
CA ALA A 38 -7.21 -10.17 -25.19
C ALA A 38 -7.08 -9.08 -24.12
N ASP A 39 -8.18 -8.43 -23.75
CA ASP A 39 -8.22 -7.46 -22.63
C ASP A 39 -7.78 -8.12 -21.32
N ALA A 40 -8.26 -9.34 -21.06
CA ALA A 40 -7.85 -10.14 -19.91
C ALA A 40 -6.33 -10.38 -19.90
N GLN A 41 -5.75 -10.68 -21.06
CA GLN A 41 -4.31 -10.91 -21.19
C GLN A 41 -3.52 -9.63 -20.93
N VAL A 42 -3.93 -8.49 -21.49
CA VAL A 42 -3.29 -7.19 -21.23
C VAL A 42 -3.24 -6.88 -19.73
N LEU A 43 -4.33 -7.12 -19.00
CA LEU A 43 -4.36 -6.87 -17.56
C LEU A 43 -3.50 -7.87 -16.77
N ARG A 44 -3.41 -9.14 -17.20
CA ARG A 44 -2.50 -10.12 -16.59
C ARG A 44 -1.04 -9.71 -16.76
N ASP A 45 -0.66 -9.35 -17.99
CA ASP A 45 0.71 -8.92 -18.30
C ASP A 45 1.06 -7.65 -17.52
N PHE A 46 0.13 -6.70 -17.44
CA PHE A 46 0.32 -5.47 -16.68
C PHE A 46 0.45 -5.73 -15.17
N ALA A 47 -0.39 -6.61 -14.61
CA ALA A 47 -0.30 -6.99 -13.20
C ALA A 47 1.01 -7.74 -12.88
N ALA A 48 1.48 -8.59 -13.80
CA ALA A 48 2.77 -9.27 -13.68
C ALA A 48 3.92 -8.26 -13.65
N GLY A 49 3.93 -7.30 -14.57
CA GLY A 49 4.94 -6.23 -14.56
C GLY A 49 4.95 -5.42 -13.26
N LEU A 50 3.77 -5.08 -12.72
CA LEU A 50 3.68 -4.44 -11.40
C LEU A 50 4.20 -5.33 -10.27
N ALA A 51 4.00 -6.65 -10.35
CA ALA A 51 4.51 -7.60 -9.36
C ALA A 51 6.04 -7.72 -9.42
N ASP A 52 6.61 -7.81 -10.63
CA ASP A 52 8.07 -7.82 -10.83
C ASP A 52 8.71 -6.52 -10.33
N GLY A 53 8.03 -5.40 -10.51
CA GLY A 53 8.41 -4.11 -9.95
C GLY A 53 8.54 -4.11 -8.42
N GLN A 54 7.92 -5.05 -7.71
CA GLN A 54 8.02 -5.20 -6.25
C GLN A 54 9.31 -5.88 -5.76
N GLU A 55 10.15 -6.37 -6.69
CA GLU A 55 11.47 -6.92 -6.40
C GLU A 55 12.59 -5.89 -6.65
N LEU A 56 12.26 -4.73 -7.22
CA LEU A 56 13.22 -3.66 -7.47
C LEU A 56 13.74 -3.02 -6.18
N THR A 57 14.93 -2.41 -6.28
CA THR A 57 15.47 -1.52 -5.24
C THR A 57 15.24 -0.07 -5.63
N TYR A 58 14.40 0.66 -4.89
CA TYR A 58 14.12 2.07 -5.17
C TYR A 58 13.48 2.82 -4.00
N THR A 59 13.52 4.14 -4.10
CA THR A 59 12.73 5.08 -3.31
C THR A 59 11.79 5.84 -4.24
N ALA A 60 10.48 5.80 -3.95
CA ALA A 60 9.45 6.50 -4.68
C ALA A 60 8.68 7.45 -3.77
N GLY A 61 8.46 8.67 -4.23
CA GLY A 61 7.56 9.63 -3.60
C GLY A 61 6.23 9.62 -4.33
N TYR A 62 5.15 9.54 -3.57
CA TYR A 62 3.79 9.57 -4.07
C TYR A 62 2.99 10.70 -3.43
N THR A 63 1.96 11.15 -4.13
CA THR A 63 0.94 12.06 -3.62
C THR A 63 -0.44 11.45 -3.80
N THR A 64 -1.25 11.49 -2.75
CA THR A 64 -2.64 11.00 -2.77
C THR A 64 -3.60 12.00 -3.40
N ALA A 65 -4.87 11.64 -3.57
CA ALA A 65 -5.90 12.54 -4.11
C ALA A 65 -6.02 13.85 -3.32
N LYS A 66 -5.86 13.78 -1.99
CA LYS A 66 -5.91 14.90 -1.04
C LYS A 66 -4.59 15.66 -0.88
N GLY A 67 -3.55 15.29 -1.63
CA GLY A 67 -2.25 15.96 -1.56
C GLY A 67 -1.31 15.43 -0.48
N THR A 68 -1.66 14.34 0.22
CA THR A 68 -0.79 13.76 1.24
C THR A 68 0.41 13.09 0.58
N ALA A 69 1.62 13.42 1.05
CA ALA A 69 2.85 12.80 0.58
C ALA A 69 3.09 11.46 1.28
N VAL A 70 3.40 10.42 0.50
CA VAL A 70 3.81 9.11 1.01
C VAL A 70 5.08 8.69 0.28
N THR A 71 6.11 8.32 1.02
CA THR A 71 7.34 7.74 0.47
C THR A 71 7.26 6.23 0.61
N ALA A 72 7.49 5.51 -0.49
CA ALA A 72 7.71 4.07 -0.50
C ALA A 72 9.19 3.79 -0.74
N VAL A 73 9.77 2.91 0.06
CA VAL A 73 11.15 2.45 -0.06
C VAL A 73 11.10 0.95 -0.21
N GLN A 74 11.83 0.43 -1.17
CA GLN A 74 11.80 -0.99 -1.52
C GLN A 74 13.22 -1.49 -1.71
N GLU A 75 13.56 -2.58 -1.01
CA GLU A 75 14.82 -3.31 -1.14
C GLU A 75 14.57 -4.74 -0.67
N ALA A 76 14.08 -5.61 -1.56
CA ALA A 76 13.61 -6.94 -1.19
C ALA A 76 14.64 -7.70 -0.32
N PRO A 77 14.22 -8.29 0.81
CA PRO A 77 12.84 -8.45 1.31
C PRO A 77 12.31 -7.27 2.17
N ARG A 78 13.08 -6.20 2.36
CA ARG A 78 12.71 -5.03 3.18
C ARG A 78 11.84 -4.04 2.41
N ARG A 79 10.85 -3.47 3.08
CA ARG A 79 10.00 -2.39 2.56
C ARG A 79 9.72 -1.35 3.64
N ALA A 80 9.57 -0.09 3.24
CA ALA A 80 9.11 0.96 4.13
C ALA A 80 8.09 1.87 3.46
N TYR A 81 7.08 2.28 4.22
CA TYR A 81 6.16 3.34 3.86
C TYR A 81 6.22 4.45 4.89
N ARG A 82 6.34 5.69 4.44
CA ARG A 82 6.51 6.86 5.31
C ARG A 82 5.54 7.96 4.91
N SER A 83 4.88 8.53 5.89
CA SER A 83 4.03 9.72 5.77
C SER A 83 4.30 10.63 6.98
N THR A 84 3.63 11.78 7.03
CA THR A 84 3.66 12.63 8.23
C THR A 84 2.93 12.00 9.42
N ALA A 85 2.00 11.06 9.17
CA ALA A 85 1.19 10.44 10.22
C ALA A 85 1.83 9.16 10.79
N ALA A 86 2.56 8.42 9.96
CA ALA A 86 3.08 7.12 10.32
C ALA A 86 4.28 6.67 9.47
N VAL A 87 5.05 5.74 10.04
CA VAL A 87 6.09 4.97 9.37
C VAL A 87 5.79 3.50 9.56
N TYR A 88 5.78 2.75 8.47
CA TYR A 88 5.68 1.30 8.47
C TYR A 88 6.96 0.71 7.88
N LEU A 89 7.57 -0.22 8.59
CA LEU A 89 8.75 -0.97 8.17
C LEU A 89 8.36 -2.44 8.12
N ALA A 90 8.60 -3.09 6.99
CA ALA A 90 8.40 -4.52 6.82
C ALA A 90 9.71 -5.20 6.46
N GLY A 91 9.93 -6.38 7.03
CA GLY A 91 11.11 -7.18 6.78
C GLY A 91 11.01 -8.56 7.44
N PRO A 92 11.96 -9.45 7.12
CA PRO A 92 11.92 -10.85 7.54
C PRO A 92 12.00 -11.02 9.06
N ASP A 93 12.72 -10.12 9.74
CA ASP A 93 12.93 -10.21 11.20
C ASP A 93 11.78 -9.60 11.99
N ALA A 94 11.20 -8.50 11.51
CA ALA A 94 10.15 -7.77 12.21
C ALA A 94 9.36 -6.87 11.26
N ASN A 95 8.08 -6.70 11.59
CA ASN A 95 7.25 -5.63 11.07
C ASN A 95 7.10 -4.56 12.17
N ILE A 96 7.27 -3.28 11.83
CA ILE A 96 7.16 -2.18 12.79
C ILE A 96 6.23 -1.11 12.23
N LEU A 97 5.20 -0.77 13.00
CA LEU A 97 4.31 0.36 12.71
C LEU A 97 4.47 1.44 13.76
N CYS A 98 5.02 2.59 13.35
CA CYS A 98 5.13 3.79 14.16
C CYS A 98 4.04 4.78 13.78
N ARG A 99 3.29 5.28 14.77
CA ARG A 99 2.33 6.37 14.59
C ARG A 99 2.80 7.60 15.35
N THR A 100 2.60 8.75 14.74
CA THR A 100 2.97 10.05 15.31
C THR A 100 1.71 10.89 15.49
N PRO A 101 0.89 10.64 16.54
CA PRO A 101 -0.29 11.44 16.78
C PRO A 101 0.12 12.87 17.13
N ASN A 102 -0.41 13.85 16.41
CA ASN A 102 -0.32 15.29 16.74
C ASN A 102 1.09 15.84 17.03
N GLY A 103 2.14 15.28 16.42
CA GLY A 103 3.52 15.72 16.63
C GLY A 103 4.14 15.27 17.97
N GLU A 104 3.50 14.35 18.69
CA GLU A 104 4.07 13.71 19.87
C GLU A 104 5.19 12.73 19.51
N LYS A 105 5.87 12.19 20.53
CA LYS A 105 6.87 11.14 20.32
C LYS A 105 6.22 9.92 19.62
N PRO A 106 6.81 9.41 18.53
CA PRO A 106 6.24 8.28 17.81
C PRO A 106 6.14 7.03 18.69
N GLY A 107 4.92 6.49 18.79
CA GLY A 107 4.69 5.18 19.41
C GLY A 107 4.74 4.11 18.34
N CYS A 108 5.59 3.09 18.53
CA CYS A 108 5.79 2.01 17.59
C CYS A 108 5.36 0.67 18.17
N VAL A 109 4.70 -0.12 17.33
CA VAL A 109 4.35 -1.50 17.63
C VAL A 109 5.18 -2.41 16.75
N ARG A 110 5.86 -3.39 17.35
CA ARG A 110 6.61 -4.43 16.64
C ARG A 110 5.83 -5.75 16.68
N SER A 111 5.71 -6.39 15.53
CA SER A 111 5.19 -7.76 15.39
C SER A 111 6.17 -8.65 14.62
N ALA A 112 5.86 -9.95 14.54
CA ALA A 112 6.64 -10.90 13.76
C ALA A 112 6.87 -10.43 12.32
N GLY A 113 8.07 -10.69 11.80
CA GLY A 113 8.46 -10.33 10.44
C GLY A 113 7.77 -11.16 9.37
N THR A 114 7.82 -10.65 8.15
CA THR A 114 7.29 -11.28 6.94
C THR A 114 8.16 -10.89 5.75
N ASP A 115 8.27 -11.78 4.78
CA ASP A 115 8.86 -11.43 3.49
C ASP A 115 7.91 -10.50 2.73
N GLY A 116 8.31 -9.24 2.56
CA GLY A 116 7.47 -8.21 1.97
C GLY A 116 6.24 -7.84 2.82
N ILE A 117 5.20 -7.34 2.15
CA ILE A 117 3.98 -6.83 2.80
C ILE A 117 2.77 -7.68 2.37
N PRO A 118 2.23 -8.53 3.27
CA PRO A 118 0.99 -9.24 3.02
C PRO A 118 -0.16 -8.28 2.68
N LEU A 119 -1.09 -8.70 1.82
CA LEU A 119 -2.23 -7.85 1.42
C LEU A 119 -3.08 -7.39 2.60
N THR A 120 -3.17 -8.19 3.67
CA THR A 120 -3.84 -7.83 4.92
C THR A 120 -3.16 -6.64 5.60
N HIS A 121 -1.82 -6.63 5.65
CA HIS A 121 -1.03 -5.52 6.17
C HIS A 121 -1.15 -4.31 5.26
N ALA A 122 -1.01 -4.48 3.94
CA ALA A 122 -1.16 -3.39 2.98
C ALA A 122 -2.53 -2.70 3.10
N LYS A 123 -3.62 -3.45 3.34
CA LYS A 123 -4.94 -2.89 3.62
C LYS A 123 -4.97 -2.10 4.93
N ALA A 124 -4.32 -2.58 5.98
CA ALA A 124 -4.24 -1.87 7.26
C ALA A 124 -3.44 -0.56 7.16
N LEU A 125 -2.54 -0.42 6.18
CA LEU A 125 -1.77 0.81 5.97
C LEU A 125 -2.59 1.98 5.45
N VAL A 126 -3.69 1.71 4.72
CA VAL A 126 -4.56 2.75 4.14
C VAL A 126 -5.04 3.71 5.23
N ASP A 127 -5.58 3.21 6.34
CA ASP A 127 -6.11 4.07 7.39
C ASP A 127 -5.02 4.78 8.22
N VAL A 128 -3.78 4.33 8.10
CA VAL A 128 -2.68 4.77 8.98
C VAL A 128 -1.76 5.78 8.30
N LEU A 129 -1.44 5.57 7.02
CA LEU A 129 -0.55 6.45 6.27
C LEU A 129 -1.29 7.68 5.75
N ALA A 130 -2.43 7.47 5.08
CA ALA A 130 -3.34 8.53 4.65
C ALA A 130 -4.68 7.93 4.22
N PRO A 131 -5.85 8.52 4.57
CA PRO A 131 -7.17 7.93 4.30
C PRO A 131 -7.49 7.57 2.83
N ASP A 132 -6.76 8.11 1.87
CA ASP A 132 -6.91 7.89 0.43
C ASP A 132 -5.64 7.28 -0.22
N PHE A 133 -4.69 6.84 0.59
CA PHE A 133 -3.52 6.12 0.13
C PHE A 133 -3.89 4.68 -0.22
N ILE A 134 -3.38 4.20 -1.34
CA ILE A 134 -3.48 2.80 -1.73
C ILE A 134 -2.06 2.29 -1.91
N ALA A 135 -1.69 1.28 -1.12
CA ALA A 135 -0.38 0.67 -1.24
C ALA A 135 -0.20 0.05 -2.64
N PRO A 136 0.94 0.27 -3.32
CA PRO A 136 1.27 -0.37 -4.59
C PRO A 136 0.99 -1.88 -4.66
N GLU A 137 1.19 -2.62 -3.58
CA GLU A 137 0.91 -4.07 -3.52
C GLU A 137 -0.57 -4.41 -3.67
N LEU A 138 -1.46 -3.54 -3.18
CA LEU A 138 -2.91 -3.73 -3.36
C LEU A 138 -3.31 -3.47 -4.81
N ILE A 139 -2.60 -2.58 -5.52
CA ILE A 139 -2.91 -2.23 -6.90
C ILE A 139 -2.58 -3.39 -7.83
N SER A 140 -1.42 -4.04 -7.70
CA SER A 140 -1.12 -5.21 -8.53
C SER A 140 -2.16 -6.32 -8.34
N ALA A 141 -2.50 -6.64 -7.09
CA ALA A 141 -3.53 -7.62 -6.76
C ALA A 141 -4.92 -7.22 -7.28
N TYR A 142 -5.24 -5.93 -7.25
CA TYR A 142 -6.49 -5.39 -7.80
C TYR A 142 -6.56 -5.56 -9.31
N ILE A 143 -5.49 -5.22 -10.05
CA ILE A 143 -5.44 -5.42 -11.50
C ILE A 143 -5.53 -6.91 -11.86
N SER A 144 -4.88 -7.81 -11.11
CA SER A 144 -5.05 -9.25 -11.31
C SER A 144 -6.50 -9.72 -11.17
N ARG A 145 -7.25 -9.15 -10.21
CA ARG A 145 -8.70 -9.44 -10.05
C ARG A 145 -9.52 -8.89 -11.21
N LEU A 146 -9.21 -7.69 -11.69
CA LEU A 146 -9.85 -7.14 -12.90
C LEU A 146 -9.57 -8.02 -14.11
N ALA A 147 -8.38 -8.59 -14.24
CA ALA A 147 -8.04 -9.51 -15.33
C ALA A 147 -8.87 -10.81 -15.32
N ALA A 148 -9.35 -11.24 -14.15
CA ALA A 148 -10.16 -12.45 -14.00
C ALA A 148 -11.63 -12.25 -14.40
N ARG A 149 -12.15 -11.03 -14.34
CA ARG A 149 -13.57 -10.71 -14.63
C ARG A 149 -13.77 -9.81 -15.84
N VAL A 150 -12.77 -9.00 -16.18
CA VAL A 150 -12.74 -8.00 -17.26
C VAL A 150 -14.09 -7.26 -17.42
N PRO A 151 -14.40 -6.36 -16.47
CA PRO A 151 -15.73 -5.73 -16.41
C PRO A 151 -16.01 -4.79 -17.59
N GLY A 152 -15.01 -4.47 -18.42
CA GLY A 152 -15.22 -3.80 -19.69
C GLY A 152 -13.97 -3.69 -20.54
N THR A 153 -14.03 -2.86 -21.58
CA THR A 153 -12.91 -2.68 -22.50
C THR A 153 -11.68 -2.13 -21.80
N VAL A 154 -10.52 -2.58 -22.26
CA VAL A 154 -9.23 -2.13 -21.78
C VAL A 154 -8.58 -1.29 -22.86
N THR A 155 -8.17 -0.07 -22.52
CA THR A 155 -7.40 0.79 -23.42
C THR A 155 -6.00 0.97 -22.87
N ARG A 156 -5.02 1.02 -23.78
CA ARG A 156 -3.62 1.32 -23.45
C ARG A 156 -3.25 2.70 -23.97
N THR A 157 -2.51 3.45 -23.17
CA THR A 157 -1.99 4.76 -23.52
C THR A 157 -0.60 4.94 -22.94
N ALA A 158 0.25 5.70 -23.61
CA ALA A 158 1.55 6.08 -23.07
C ALA A 158 1.50 7.52 -22.59
N ARG A 159 2.19 7.83 -21.49
CA ARG A 159 2.39 9.20 -21.01
C ARG A 159 3.65 9.32 -20.16
N ASP A 160 4.17 10.52 -20.00
CA ASP A 160 5.26 10.81 -19.07
C ASP A 160 4.71 11.21 -17.69
N ILE A 161 5.24 10.57 -16.64
CA ILE A 161 4.88 10.87 -15.24
C ILE A 161 6.16 10.94 -14.43
N ALA A 162 6.33 12.00 -13.64
CA ALA A 162 7.56 12.27 -12.88
C ALA A 162 8.84 12.18 -13.74
N GLY A 163 8.76 12.62 -15.00
CA GLY A 163 9.88 12.58 -15.95
C GLY A 163 10.23 11.18 -16.47
N ARG A 164 9.36 10.18 -16.28
CA ARG A 164 9.55 8.82 -16.78
C ARG A 164 8.45 8.44 -17.78
N PRO A 165 8.79 7.74 -18.88
CA PRO A 165 7.79 7.18 -19.77
C PRO A 165 7.04 6.05 -19.05
N THR A 166 5.72 6.04 -19.19
CA THR A 166 4.83 5.06 -18.56
C THR A 166 3.84 4.49 -19.56
N ASP A 167 3.51 3.22 -19.38
CA ASP A 167 2.37 2.58 -20.04
C ASP A 167 1.20 2.55 -19.08
N CYS A 168 0.03 2.95 -19.55
CA CYS A 168 -1.19 3.08 -18.79
C CYS A 168 -2.26 2.15 -19.33
N VAL A 169 -2.86 1.36 -18.45
CA VAL A 169 -4.10 0.62 -18.73
C VAL A 169 -5.28 1.36 -18.11
N GLN A 170 -6.36 1.50 -18.88
CA GLN A 170 -7.63 2.01 -18.40
C GLN A 170 -8.73 0.97 -18.60
N VAL A 171 -9.45 0.63 -17.54
CA VAL A 171 -10.51 -0.39 -17.53
C VAL A 171 -11.87 0.31 -17.40
N ALA A 172 -12.73 0.13 -18.40
CA ALA A 172 -14.09 0.67 -18.44
C ALA A 172 -14.20 2.19 -18.13
N ARG A 173 -13.11 2.96 -18.30
CA ARG A 173 -12.98 4.38 -17.89
C ARG A 173 -13.13 4.67 -16.39
N VAL A 174 -13.17 3.64 -15.55
CA VAL A 174 -13.35 3.78 -14.09
C VAL A 174 -12.02 3.66 -13.35
N VAL A 175 -11.15 2.79 -13.85
CA VAL A 175 -9.83 2.53 -13.26
C VAL A 175 -8.77 2.89 -14.28
N THR A 176 -7.79 3.67 -13.87
CA THR A 176 -6.60 3.94 -14.68
C THR A 176 -5.36 3.61 -13.85
N THR A 177 -4.45 2.81 -14.40
CA THR A 177 -3.17 2.47 -13.76
C THR A 177 -2.04 2.66 -14.75
N CYS A 178 -0.98 3.34 -14.36
CA CYS A 178 0.21 3.54 -15.15
C CYS A 178 1.43 3.00 -14.42
N ALA A 179 2.30 2.33 -15.15
CA ALA A 179 3.56 1.81 -14.65
C ALA A 179 4.71 2.19 -15.58
N THR A 180 5.91 2.31 -15.03
CA THR A 180 7.14 2.42 -15.82
C THR A 180 7.46 1.08 -16.49
N ALA A 181 8.39 1.07 -17.44
CA ALA A 181 8.80 -0.17 -18.12
C ALA A 181 9.33 -1.24 -17.16
N GLU A 182 9.89 -0.82 -16.01
CA GLU A 182 10.40 -1.72 -14.97
C GLU A 182 9.31 -2.17 -13.97
N GLY A 183 8.06 -1.74 -14.14
CA GLY A 183 6.97 -2.14 -13.25
C GLY A 183 6.77 -1.24 -12.03
N VAL A 184 7.44 -0.08 -11.95
CA VAL A 184 7.20 0.88 -10.87
C VAL A 184 5.86 1.56 -11.11
N LEU A 185 4.97 1.51 -10.11
CA LEU A 185 3.71 2.22 -10.17
C LEU A 185 3.96 3.73 -10.32
N ALA A 186 3.43 4.33 -11.37
CA ALA A 186 3.57 5.74 -11.64
C ALA A 186 2.26 6.52 -11.38
N TYR A 187 1.13 5.87 -11.59
CA TYR A 187 -0.17 6.45 -11.32
C TYR A 187 -1.25 5.39 -11.12
N PHE A 188 -2.19 5.69 -10.24
CA PHE A 188 -3.39 4.91 -10.05
C PHE A 188 -4.56 5.86 -9.77
N GLU A 189 -5.71 5.61 -10.38
CA GLU A 189 -6.96 6.27 -10.05
C GLU A 189 -8.11 5.26 -10.14
N SER A 190 -8.92 5.23 -9.08
CA SER A 190 -10.20 4.53 -9.00
C SER A 190 -11.19 5.38 -8.19
N PRO A 191 -12.46 4.98 -8.08
CA PRO A 191 -13.41 5.65 -7.18
C PRO A 191 -12.97 5.67 -5.72
N ASP A 192 -12.11 4.73 -5.30
CA ASP A 192 -11.65 4.58 -3.92
C ASP A 192 -10.41 5.42 -3.59
N GLY A 193 -9.69 5.92 -4.60
CA GLY A 193 -8.48 6.71 -4.35
C GLY A 193 -7.65 6.99 -5.59
N ARG A 194 -6.67 7.88 -5.41
CA ARG A 194 -5.69 8.23 -6.43
C ARG A 194 -4.30 8.28 -5.80
N LEU A 195 -3.33 7.77 -6.54
CA LEU A 195 -1.92 7.84 -6.21
C LEU A 195 -1.14 8.32 -7.44
N THR A 196 -0.27 9.31 -7.27
CA THR A 196 0.56 9.84 -8.36
C THR A 196 2.02 9.85 -7.92
N LEU A 197 2.90 9.25 -8.71
CA LEU A 197 4.35 9.32 -8.50
C LEU A 197 4.83 10.76 -8.73
N THR A 198 5.61 11.27 -7.79
CA THR A 198 6.20 12.61 -7.84
C THR A 198 7.72 12.56 -7.94
N THR A 199 8.35 11.58 -7.30
CA THR A 199 9.80 11.39 -7.34
C THR A 199 10.16 9.91 -7.44
N TYR A 200 11.24 9.59 -8.14
CA TYR A 200 11.78 8.24 -8.22
C TYR A 200 13.31 8.26 -8.14
N GLN A 201 13.88 7.37 -7.34
CA GLN A 201 15.31 7.18 -7.19
C GLN A 201 15.58 5.68 -7.15
N ALA A 202 16.46 5.17 -8.02
CA ALA A 202 16.84 3.76 -8.05
C ALA A 202 17.88 3.39 -6.96
N THR A 203 17.79 4.06 -5.81
CA THR A 203 18.73 3.92 -4.69
C THR A 203 17.94 3.95 -3.39
N VAL A 204 18.45 3.22 -2.42
CA VAL A 204 17.98 3.19 -1.04
C VAL A 204 19.20 3.29 -0.12
N THR A 205 18.96 3.73 1.10
CA THR A 205 19.96 3.80 2.16
C THR A 205 19.42 3.15 3.43
N ASP A 206 20.29 2.71 4.34
CA ASP A 206 19.81 2.14 5.60
C ASP A 206 19.02 3.15 6.45
N ALA A 207 19.25 4.45 6.26
CA ALA A 207 18.45 5.50 6.88
C ALA A 207 16.98 5.44 6.46
N ASP A 208 16.69 4.97 5.25
CA ASP A 208 15.33 4.81 4.72
C ASP A 208 14.54 3.70 5.43
N PHE A 209 15.21 2.85 6.20
CA PHE A 209 14.64 1.81 7.07
C PHE A 209 14.76 2.12 8.57
N ALA A 210 15.28 3.29 8.94
CA ALA A 210 15.44 3.67 10.34
C ALA A 210 14.10 4.03 11.01
N LEU A 211 13.97 3.74 12.30
CA LEU A 211 12.84 4.21 13.10
C LEU A 211 12.82 5.75 13.17
N PRO A 212 11.62 6.36 13.32
CA PRO A 212 11.54 7.78 13.65
C PRO A 212 12.37 8.13 14.88
N ALA A 213 12.97 9.32 14.88
CA ALA A 213 13.78 9.78 16.01
C ALA A 213 12.96 9.80 17.31
N GLY A 214 13.51 9.24 18.38
CA GLY A 214 12.86 9.20 19.69
C GLY A 214 11.66 8.25 19.79
N ALA A 215 11.47 7.38 18.80
CA ALA A 215 10.44 6.35 18.81
C ALA A 215 10.54 5.43 20.04
N VAL A 216 9.39 5.12 20.62
CA VAL A 216 9.26 4.10 21.68
C VAL A 216 8.66 2.86 21.06
N VAL A 217 9.34 1.71 21.17
CA VAL A 217 8.89 0.45 20.58
C VAL A 217 8.31 -0.45 21.66
N THR A 218 7.11 -0.97 21.40
CA THR A 218 6.46 -1.99 22.21
C THR A 218 6.25 -3.23 21.34
N ASP A 219 6.63 -4.40 21.85
CA ASP A 219 6.35 -5.67 21.18
C ASP A 219 4.89 -6.07 21.42
N VAL A 220 4.19 -6.53 20.38
CA VAL A 220 2.93 -7.25 20.55
C VAL A 220 3.23 -8.75 20.56
N ASP A 221 2.94 -9.39 21.68
CA ASP A 221 2.99 -10.85 21.79
C ASP A 221 2.03 -11.44 20.74
N GLY A 222 2.55 -12.38 19.94
CA GLY A 222 1.79 -13.11 18.92
C GLY A 222 0.88 -14.19 19.50
#